data_AF-A0A026WSG4-F1
#
_entry.id   AF-A0A026WSG4-F1
#
_cell.length_a   1.000
_cell.length_b   1.000
_cell.length_c   1.000
_cell.angle_alpha   90.00
_cell.angle_beta   90.00
_cell.angle_gamma   90.00
#
_symmetry.space_group_name_H-M   'P 1'
#
loop_
_entity.id
_entity.type
_entity.pdbx_description
1 polymer ?
#
loop_
_entity_poly.entity_id
_entity_poly.type
_entity_poly.pdbx_seq_one_letter_code
_entity_poly.pdbx_strand_id
1 'polypeptide(L)' 'GSILTPTLCCDKCGVTFTTQRALLRHISSKHEDQPSAAAYCNICQRVFKTKWSRATHNSRYHRN' A
#
# COMPACT_ATOMS: atom_id res chain seq x y z
N GLY A 1 26.69 -21.99 5.30
CA GLY A 1 26.81 -20.64 5.87
C GLY A 1 26.16 -19.65 4.92
N SER A 2 25.34 -18.74 5.45
CA SER A 2 24.88 -17.54 4.74
C SER A 2 24.62 -16.47 5.80
N ILE A 3 25.53 -15.51 5.92
CA ILE A 3 25.30 -14.30 6.72
C ILE A 3 24.32 -13.45 5.93
N LEU A 4 23.05 -13.48 6.31
CA LEU A 4 22.04 -12.52 5.83
C LEU A 4 22.32 -11.20 6.55
N THR A 5 23.30 -10.45 6.05
CA THR A 5 23.30 -9.00 6.33
C THR A 5 21.96 -8.47 5.83
N PRO A 6 21.14 -7.80 6.67
CA PRO A 6 19.89 -7.23 6.21
C PRO A 6 20.20 -6.02 5.32
N THR A 7 20.55 -6.28 4.05
CA THR A 7 20.52 -5.28 3.01
C THR A 7 19.08 -4.80 2.92
N LEU A 8 18.89 -3.50 3.12
CA LEU A 8 17.59 -2.84 3.03
C LEU A 8 17.22 -2.65 1.56
N CYS A 9 17.24 -3.73 0.79
CA CYS A 9 16.92 -3.79 -0.62
C CYS A 9 15.50 -4.35 -0.82
N CYS A 10 14.80 -3.81 -1.81
CA CYS A 10 13.51 -4.36 -2.20
C CYS A 10 13.72 -5.62 -3.04
N ASP A 11 13.19 -6.74 -2.57
CA ASP A 11 13.26 -8.03 -3.27
C ASP A 11 12.55 -8.02 -4.63
N LYS A 12 11.55 -7.14 -4.81
CA LYS A 12 10.72 -7.08 -6.02
C LYS A 12 11.31 -6.22 -7.15
N CYS A 13 12.20 -5.28 -6.84
CA CYS A 13 12.76 -4.36 -7.84
C CYS A 13 14.26 -4.08 -7.67
N GLY A 14 14.90 -4.66 -6.65
CA GLY A 14 16.33 -4.52 -6.37
C GLY A 14 16.76 -3.17 -5.81
N VAL A 15 15.85 -2.23 -5.54
CA VAL A 15 16.21 -0.89 -5.05
C VAL A 15 16.71 -0.94 -3.62
N THR A 16 17.87 -0.36 -3.37
CA THR A 16 18.50 -0.30 -2.04
C THR A 16 18.15 0.99 -1.32
N PHE A 17 17.87 0.90 -0.02
CA PHE A 17 17.51 2.01 0.84
C PHE A 17 18.50 2.14 2.01
N THR A 18 18.63 3.34 2.54
CA THR A 18 19.48 3.63 3.71
C THR A 18 18.78 3.30 5.04
N THR A 19 17.45 3.12 5.05
CA THR A 19 16.67 2.83 6.26
C THR A 19 15.53 1.84 5.99
N GLN A 20 15.23 0.99 6.98
CA GLN A 20 14.15 0.00 6.90
C GLN A 20 12.79 0.66 6.69
N ARG A 21 12.57 1.83 7.28
CA ARG A 21 11.33 2.59 7.11
C ARG A 21 11.13 3.07 5.67
N ALA A 22 12.20 3.46 4.98
CA ALA A 22 12.15 3.83 3.58
C ALA A 22 11.81 2.63 2.69
N LEU A 23 12.42 1.47 2.96
CA LEU A 23 12.11 0.20 2.29
C LEU A 23 10.64 -0.21 2.48
N LEU A 24 10.14 -0.21 3.72
CA LEU A 24 8.76 -0.56 4.03
C LEU A 24 7.75 0.37 3.34
N ARG A 25 8.00 1.69 3.36
CA ARG A 25 7.17 2.67 2.63
C ARG A 25 7.20 2.44 1.13
N HIS A 26 8.36 2.12 0.58
CA HIS A 26 8.50 1.79 -0.84
C HIS A 26 7.68 0.54 -1.20
N ILE A 27 7.79 -0.53 -0.40
CA ILE A 27 7.01 -1.76 -0.60
C ILE A 27 5.51 -1.44 -0.53
N SER A 28 5.03 -0.77 0.52
CA SER A 28 3.61 -0.40 0.66
C SER A 28 3.10 0.53 -0.46
N SER A 29 3.94 1.40 -1.02
CA SER A 29 3.50 2.32 -2.07
C SER A 29 3.60 1.76 -3.49
N LYS A 30 4.54 0.85 -3.76
CA LYS A 30 4.88 0.42 -5.13
C LYS A 30 4.63 -1.06 -5.38
N HIS A 31 4.59 -1.86 -4.33
CA HIS A 31 4.61 -3.31 -4.43
C HIS A 31 3.58 -4.02 -3.57
N GLU A 32 2.89 -3.30 -2.70
CA GLU A 32 1.69 -3.76 -2.03
C GLU A 32 0.56 -3.66 -3.04
N ASP A 33 0.36 -4.77 -3.75
CA ASP A 33 -0.76 -4.99 -4.67
C ASP A 33 -2.06 -5.28 -3.92
N GLN A 34 -2.03 -5.33 -2.58
CA GLN A 34 -3.26 -5.30 -1.83
C GLN A 34 -3.74 -3.85 -1.76
N PRO A 35 -4.81 -3.46 -2.47
CA PRO A 35 -5.66 -2.41 -1.96
C PRO A 35 -6.07 -2.93 -0.59
N SER A 36 -5.44 -2.38 0.47
CA SER A 36 -5.87 -2.59 1.87
C SER A 36 -7.38 -2.73 1.82
N ALA A 37 -7.95 -3.83 2.32
CA ALA A 37 -9.39 -4.11 2.22
C ALA A 37 -10.29 -2.90 2.60
N ALA A 38 -9.73 -1.92 3.30
CA ALA A 38 -10.26 -0.57 3.47
C ALA A 38 -10.42 0.32 2.20
N ALA A 39 -10.06 -0.12 1.00
CA ALA A 39 -10.01 0.70 -0.20
C ALA A 39 -11.13 0.40 -1.21
N TYR A 40 -11.98 -0.61 -0.97
CA TYR A 40 -13.23 -0.79 -1.72
C TYR A 40 -14.43 -0.21 -0.96
N CYS A 41 -15.39 0.32 -1.69
CA CYS A 41 -16.68 0.73 -1.12
C CYS A 41 -17.53 -0.53 -0.86
N ASN A 42 -18.03 -0.71 0.36
CA ASN A 42 -18.89 -1.84 0.70
C ASN A 42 -20.32 -1.74 0.11
N ILE A 43 -20.76 -0.54 -0.29
CA ILE A 43 -22.10 -0.31 -0.85
C ILE A 43 -22.12 -0.57 -2.37
N CYS A 44 -21.15 -0.06 -3.12
CA CYS A 44 -21.12 -0.17 -4.58
C CYS A 44 -19.94 -0.99 -5.13
N GLN A 45 -19.12 -1.61 -4.25
CA GLN A 45 -17.97 -2.46 -4.60
C GLN A 45 -16.90 -1.79 -5.47
N ARG A 46 -16.91 -0.45 -5.54
CA ARG A 46 -15.92 0.31 -6.31
C ARG A 46 -14.58 0.32 -5.59
N VAL A 47 -13.51 0.00 -6.32
CA VAL A 47 -12.14 -0.05 -5.80
C VAL A 47 -11.48 1.31 -5.95
N PHE A 48 -10.85 1.77 -4.87
CA PHE A 48 -10.10 3.02 -4.83
C PHE A 48 -8.63 2.75 -4.55
N LYS A 49 -7.76 3.66 -5.01
CA LYS A 49 -6.32 3.59 -4.74
C LYS A 49 -5.97 3.95 -3.30
N THR A 50 -6.86 4.66 -2.59
CA THR A 50 -6.64 5.11 -1.22
C THR A 50 -7.92 5.11 -0.39
N LYS A 51 -7.77 4.94 0.94
CA LYS A 51 -8.87 5.03 1.92
C LYS A 51 -9.56 6.40 1.92
N TRP A 52 -8.80 7.48 1.71
CA TRP A 52 -9.33 8.85 1.61
C TRP A 52 -10.29 8.99 0.42
N SER A 53 -9.88 8.50 -0.75
CA SER A 53 -10.71 8.58 -1.96
C SER A 53 -12.02 7.81 -1.79
N ARG A 54 -11.97 6.63 -1.15
CA ARG A 54 -13.17 5.89 -0.74
C ARG A 54 -14.05 6.69 0.24
N ALA A 55 -13.46 7.32 1.27
CA ALA A 55 -14.19 8.09 2.26
C ALA A 55 -14.93 9.30 1.64
N THR A 56 -14.25 10.06 0.77
CA THR A 56 -14.88 11.15 0.01
C THR A 56 -15.98 10.64 -0.91
N HIS A 57 -15.77 9.49 -1.58
CA HIS A 57 -16.80 8.86 -2.40
C HIS A 57 -18.03 8.47 -1.56
N ASN A 58 -17.85 7.82 -0.42
CA ASN A 58 -18.96 7.44 0.46
C ASN A 58 -19.72 8.68 0.95
N SER A 59 -19.01 9.74 1.36
CA SER A 59 -19.65 11.00 1.78
C SER A 59 -20.42 11.72 0.67
N ARG A 60 -20.03 11.56 -0.60
CA ARG A 60 -20.70 12.21 -1.75
C ARG A 60 -21.83 11.39 -2.36
N TYR A 61 -21.67 10.07 -2.44
CA TYR A 61 -22.56 9.18 -3.18
C TYR A 61 -23.40 8.27 -2.28
N HIS A 62 -22.99 8.11 -1.03
CA HIS A 62 -23.62 7.23 -0.05
C HIS A 62 -23.88 7.95 1.28
N ARG A 63 -24.17 9.26 1.19
CA ARG A 63 -24.58 10.06 2.34
C ARG A 63 -25.96 9.57 2.77
N ASN A 64 -26.06 8.99 3.96
CA ASN A 64 -27.35 8.72 4.60
C ASN A 64 -28.00 10.04 5.03
#